data_AF-A0A6N7D3M0-F1
#
_entry.id   AF-A0A6N7D3M0-F1
#
_cell.length_a   1.000
_cell.length_b   1.000
_cell.length_c   1.000
_cell.angle_alpha   90.00
_cell.angle_beta   90.00
_cell.angle_gamma   90.00
#
_symmetry.space_group_name_H-M   'P 1'
#
loop_
_entity.id
_entity.type
_entity.pdbx_description
1 polymer ?
#
loop_
_entity_poly.entity_id
_entity_poly.type
_entity_poly.pdbx_seq_one_letter_code
_entity_poly.pdbx_strand_id
1 'polypeptide(L)'
;MAALELRGRAEGTASLEVTGRLNPLAQPLALDIVGKVRDLELPPLSPYTVKYAGHGIERGKLSMDVAYQVEPDGRLTARNRLVLNQLKFGDEVAGAPASLPVRLATALLADRNGVIDVDLPISGSLNDPQFSIAAVVFKALGNLIVKAVTAPFSLLASAIGGGDSDGRGGDVAFAPGRATLDAAAKEQLDKVAWALADRPALRLTVIGLASPGAERDGWKRARLDALVQAEKRRAARSGGARAADEVAPFTAAEYPALLKEAYGRADIRKPRNAVGWPKDLPVPEMEALLLADIAVPEAAMRELAVARGVAVRDYLAGRQLPASRLFLGAPRADVPAEGGWKPHAELNLEAS
;
A
#
# COMPACT_ATOMS: atom_id res chain seq x y z
N MET A 1 13.95 31.40 7.33
CA MET A 1 13.24 30.16 6.98
C MET A 1 13.57 29.78 5.54
N ALA A 2 13.99 28.55 5.29
CA ALA A 2 14.22 27.98 3.96
C ALA A 2 12.90 27.48 3.37
N ALA A 3 12.77 27.53 2.04
CA ALA A 3 11.61 26.96 1.34
C ALA A 3 11.66 25.43 1.36
N LEU A 4 10.50 24.80 1.48
CA LEU A 4 10.29 23.35 1.42
C LEU A 4 9.26 23.06 0.34
N GLU A 5 9.60 22.18 -0.58
CA GLU A 5 8.66 21.55 -1.50
C GLU A 5 8.99 20.06 -1.60
N LEU A 6 8.00 19.22 -1.33
CA LEU A 6 8.09 17.78 -1.46
C LEU A 6 6.82 17.27 -2.13
N ARG A 7 6.99 16.54 -3.22
CA ARG A 7 5.91 15.85 -3.94
C ARG A 7 6.29 14.39 -4.09
N GLY A 8 5.32 13.50 -3.96
CA GLY A 8 5.57 12.08 -4.13
C GLY A 8 4.32 11.23 -4.04
N ARG A 9 4.54 9.91 -3.90
CA ARG A 9 3.49 8.96 -3.55
C ARG A 9 3.80 8.30 -2.22
N ALA A 10 2.82 8.24 -1.33
CA ALA A 10 2.88 7.49 -0.08
C ALA A 10 2.27 6.10 -0.27
N GLU A 11 2.89 5.06 0.29
CA GLU A 11 2.45 3.65 0.17
C GLU A 11 2.11 3.23 -1.27
N GLY A 12 2.89 3.73 -2.24
CA GLY A 12 2.71 3.48 -3.67
C GLY A 12 1.44 4.07 -4.31
N THR A 13 0.51 4.58 -3.52
CA THR A 13 -0.88 4.82 -3.95
C THR A 13 -1.39 6.23 -3.70
N ALA A 14 -1.08 6.82 -2.55
CA ALA A 14 -1.59 8.13 -2.17
C ALA A 14 -0.75 9.24 -2.78
N SER A 15 -1.37 10.32 -3.28
CA SER A 15 -0.61 11.52 -3.64
C SER A 15 -0.18 12.27 -2.37
N LEU A 16 1.07 12.73 -2.34
CA LEU A 16 1.64 13.51 -1.24
C LEU A 16 2.20 14.82 -1.78
N GLU A 17 1.78 15.93 -1.17
CA GLU A 17 2.32 17.27 -1.43
C GLU A 17 2.57 17.98 -0.10
N VAL A 18 3.77 18.50 0.08
CA VAL A 18 4.16 19.31 1.24
C VAL A 18 4.85 20.56 0.72
N THR A 19 4.36 21.72 1.12
CA THR A 19 4.91 23.02 0.72
C THR A 19 5.01 23.94 1.92
N GLY A 20 5.96 24.86 1.90
CA GLY A 20 6.05 25.89 2.94
C GLY A 20 7.47 26.31 3.22
N ARG A 21 7.73 26.65 4.47
CA ARG A 21 9.04 27.11 4.93
C ARG A 21 9.38 26.51 6.29
N LEU A 22 10.65 26.17 6.50
CA LEU A 22 11.14 25.75 7.81
C LEU A 22 12.46 26.44 8.18
N ASN A 23 12.73 26.59 9.46
CA ASN A 23 14.04 26.93 9.99
C ASN A 23 14.48 25.86 11.00
N PRO A 24 15.16 24.78 10.56
CA PRO A 24 15.54 23.68 11.44
C PRO A 24 16.59 24.07 12.48
N LEU A 25 17.25 25.22 12.31
CA LEU A 25 18.28 25.71 13.22
C LEU A 25 17.72 26.61 14.34
N ALA A 26 16.44 26.99 14.28
CA ALA A 26 15.80 27.73 15.36
C ALA A 26 15.49 26.78 16.54
N GLN A 27 15.60 27.32 17.75
CA GLN A 27 15.20 26.63 18.98
C GLN A 27 14.19 27.52 19.72
N PRO A 28 12.90 27.15 19.77
CA PRO A 28 12.27 25.98 19.12
C PRO A 28 12.21 26.10 17.58
N LEU A 29 11.96 24.97 16.92
CA LEU A 29 11.80 24.87 15.46
C LEU A 29 10.74 25.86 14.97
N ALA A 30 11.09 26.77 14.06
CA ALA A 30 10.11 27.63 13.38
C ALA A 30 9.71 27.02 12.03
N LEU A 31 8.41 26.93 11.74
CA LEU A 31 7.90 26.38 10.50
C LEU A 31 6.56 26.98 10.11
N ASP A 32 6.26 26.97 8.81
CA ASP A 32 4.94 27.27 8.24
C ASP A 32 4.77 26.35 7.03
N ILE A 33 4.04 25.25 7.21
CA ILE A 33 3.96 24.16 6.25
C ILE A 33 2.50 23.76 6.03
N VAL A 34 2.14 23.56 4.77
CA VAL A 34 0.90 22.93 4.33
C VAL A 34 1.22 21.57 3.72
N GLY A 35 0.55 20.54 4.19
CA GLY A 35 0.67 19.17 3.70
C GLY A 35 -0.68 18.63 3.25
N LYS A 36 -0.68 17.87 2.15
CA LYS A 36 -1.86 17.20 1.61
C LYS A 36 -1.52 15.76 1.29
N VAL A 37 -2.36 14.86 1.77
CA VAL A 37 -2.39 13.45 1.39
C VAL A 37 -3.76 13.17 0.80
N ARG A 38 -3.83 12.53 -0.37
CA ARG A 38 -5.10 12.11 -0.97
C ARG A 38 -5.11 10.62 -1.26
N ASP A 39 -6.23 10.00 -0.90
CA ASP A 39 -6.61 8.63 -1.25
C ASP A 39 -5.59 7.56 -0.83
N LEU A 40 -5.02 7.71 0.38
CA LEU A 40 -4.16 6.70 0.98
C LEU A 40 -4.98 5.44 1.29
N GLU A 41 -4.64 4.33 0.66
CA GLU A 41 -5.24 3.03 0.94
C GLU A 41 -4.81 2.57 2.34
N LEU A 42 -5.78 2.27 3.18
CA LEU A 42 -5.55 1.94 4.58
C LEU A 42 -5.23 0.46 4.88
N PRO A 43 -5.69 -0.56 4.12
CA PRO A 43 -5.40 -1.95 4.46
C PRO A 43 -3.92 -2.31 4.60
N PRO A 44 -2.98 -1.79 3.77
CA PRO A 44 -1.55 -2.00 3.96
C PRO A 44 -1.01 -1.50 5.32
N LEU A 45 -1.70 -0.56 5.97
CA LEU A 45 -1.32 0.01 7.27
C LEU A 45 -1.87 -0.79 8.47
N SER A 46 -2.57 -1.90 8.23
CA SER A 46 -3.11 -2.78 9.27
C SER A 46 -2.10 -3.16 10.38
N PRO A 47 -0.80 -3.40 10.11
CA PRO A 47 0.15 -3.68 11.19
C PRO A 47 0.20 -2.58 12.28
N TYR A 48 -0.02 -1.31 11.90
CA TYR A 48 -0.08 -0.21 12.85
C TYR A 48 -1.38 -0.23 13.64
N THR A 49 -2.52 -0.44 12.99
CA THR A 49 -3.82 -0.44 13.68
C THR A 49 -4.03 -1.67 14.55
N VAL A 50 -3.49 -2.83 14.18
CA VAL A 50 -3.44 -4.00 15.05
C VAL A 50 -2.66 -3.69 16.32
N LYS A 51 -1.51 -3.04 16.19
CA LYS A 51 -0.69 -2.66 17.35
C LYS A 51 -1.38 -1.66 18.28
N TYR A 52 -2.11 -0.68 17.76
CA TYR A 52 -2.63 0.42 18.59
C TYR A 52 -4.13 0.35 18.89
N ALA A 53 -4.88 -0.42 18.12
CA ALA A 53 -6.34 -0.54 18.24
C ALA A 53 -6.84 -1.98 18.32
N GLY A 54 -6.00 -2.98 18.03
CA GLY A 54 -6.39 -4.40 18.11
C GLY A 54 -7.12 -4.94 16.88
N HIS A 55 -7.25 -4.12 15.83
CA HIS A 55 -7.99 -4.46 14.62
C HIS A 55 -7.18 -4.15 13.36
N GLY A 56 -7.21 -5.08 12.40
CA GLY A 56 -6.77 -4.81 11.03
C GLY A 56 -7.80 -3.96 10.27
N ILE A 57 -7.36 -3.33 9.19
CA ILE A 57 -8.25 -2.59 8.29
C ILE A 57 -8.57 -3.48 7.09
N GLU A 58 -9.85 -3.81 6.92
CA GLU A 58 -10.33 -4.57 5.76
C GLU A 58 -10.40 -3.70 4.51
N ARG A 59 -10.84 -2.45 4.66
CA ARG A 59 -11.07 -1.51 3.56
C ARG A 59 -11.08 -0.08 4.08
N GLY A 60 -10.72 0.87 3.23
CA GLY A 60 -10.94 2.29 3.47
C GLY A 60 -9.82 3.15 2.91
N LYS A 61 -10.13 4.43 2.72
CA LYS A 61 -9.17 5.43 2.26
C LYS A 61 -9.06 6.60 3.21
N LEU A 62 -7.87 7.15 3.30
CA LEU A 62 -7.59 8.36 4.05
C LEU A 62 -7.15 9.50 3.13
N SER A 63 -7.77 10.67 3.30
CA SER A 63 -7.25 11.95 2.84
C SER A 63 -6.99 12.84 4.04
N MET A 64 -5.90 13.60 4.01
CA MET A 64 -5.51 14.48 5.11
C MET A 64 -5.03 15.83 4.59
N ASP A 65 -5.51 16.91 5.19
CA ASP A 65 -4.99 18.26 5.00
C ASP A 65 -4.43 18.76 6.33
N VAL A 66 -3.15 19.15 6.32
CA VAL A 66 -2.49 19.73 7.48
C VAL A 66 -1.97 21.12 7.16
N ALA A 67 -2.10 22.04 8.12
CA ALA A 67 -1.49 23.36 8.04
C ALA A 67 -0.89 23.69 9.41
N TYR A 68 0.43 23.61 9.51
CA TYR A 68 1.15 23.74 10.77
C TYR A 68 2.01 25.00 10.72
N GLN A 69 1.93 25.78 11.79
CA GLN A 69 2.72 26.98 12.00
C GLN A 69 3.33 26.91 13.39
N VAL A 70 4.64 27.09 13.48
CA VAL A 70 5.35 27.27 14.74
C VAL A 70 6.09 28.60 14.67
N GLU A 71 5.71 29.50 15.56
CA GLU A 71 6.35 30.81 15.69
C GLU A 71 7.72 30.67 16.38
N PRO A 72 8.65 31.63 16.18
CA PRO A 72 9.98 31.57 16.79
C PRO A 72 9.98 31.51 18.33
N ASP A 73 8.89 31.90 18.98
CA ASP A 73 8.68 31.82 20.42
C ASP A 73 8.17 30.45 20.89
N GLY A 74 7.95 29.50 19.97
CA GLY A 74 7.47 28.15 20.26
C GLY A 74 5.96 27.97 20.21
N ARG A 75 5.20 29.00 19.81
CA ARG A 75 3.75 28.90 19.70
C ARG A 75 3.34 28.09 18.46
N LEU A 76 2.71 26.94 18.68
CA LEU A 76 2.16 26.06 17.66
C LEU A 76 0.70 26.41 17.36
N THR A 77 0.39 26.58 16.08
CA THR A 77 -0.97 26.54 15.53
C THR A 77 -1.03 25.49 14.43
N ALA A 78 -1.85 24.46 14.60
CA ALA A 78 -1.98 23.35 13.68
C ALA A 78 -3.45 23.10 13.34
N ARG A 79 -3.75 22.96 12.04
CA ARG A 79 -5.02 22.43 11.56
C ARG A 79 -4.81 21.04 11.00
N ASN A 80 -5.69 20.13 11.36
CA ASN A 80 -5.70 18.76 10.89
C ASN A 80 -7.10 18.41 10.42
N ARG A 81 -7.31 18.35 9.11
CA ARG A 81 -8.54 17.79 8.56
C ARG A 81 -8.27 16.39 8.05
N LEU A 82 -9.00 15.43 8.58
CA LEU A 82 -8.91 14.02 8.27
C LEU A 82 -10.23 13.58 7.63
N VAL A 83 -10.17 12.99 6.43
CA VAL A 83 -11.33 12.43 5.76
C VAL A 83 -11.09 10.94 5.52
N LEU A 84 -11.85 10.10 6.21
CA LEU A 84 -11.85 8.65 6.00
C LEU A 84 -13.06 8.28 5.16
N ASN A 85 -12.85 7.55 4.07
CA ASN A 85 -13.91 7.07 3.20
C ASN A 85 -14.02 5.56 3.35
N GLN A 86 -15.22 5.10 3.71
CA GLN A 86 -15.59 3.69 3.72
C GLN A 86 -14.65 2.84 4.59
N LEU A 87 -14.23 3.38 5.74
CA LEU A 87 -13.36 2.67 6.67
C LEU A 87 -14.10 1.48 7.26
N LYS A 88 -13.52 0.30 7.12
CA LYS A 88 -13.99 -0.95 7.70
C LYS A 88 -12.84 -1.66 8.39
N PHE A 89 -13.01 -1.91 9.68
CA PHE A 89 -12.12 -2.75 10.46
C PHE A 89 -12.55 -4.21 10.37
N GLY A 90 -11.56 -5.10 10.41
CA GLY A 90 -11.81 -6.52 10.55
C GLY A 90 -12.08 -6.93 11.99
N ASP A 91 -12.09 -8.24 12.20
CA ASP A 91 -12.22 -8.81 13.54
C ASP A 91 -11.01 -8.48 14.42
N GLU A 92 -11.21 -8.65 15.72
CA GLU A 92 -10.16 -8.45 16.71
C GLU A 92 -9.02 -9.44 16.48
N VAL A 93 -7.79 -8.95 16.52
CA VAL A 93 -6.60 -9.79 16.39
C VAL A 93 -6.20 -10.28 17.77
N ALA A 94 -6.27 -11.60 17.95
CA ALA A 94 -5.87 -12.24 19.20
C ALA A 94 -4.43 -11.88 19.58
N GLY A 95 -4.22 -11.49 20.84
CA GLY A 95 -2.90 -11.12 21.37
C GLY A 95 -2.44 -9.71 21.01
N ALA A 96 -3.28 -8.87 20.41
CA ALA A 96 -2.96 -7.46 20.21
C ALA A 96 -2.80 -6.73 21.57
N PRO A 97 -1.85 -5.77 21.67
CA PRO A 97 -1.51 -5.14 22.95
C PRO A 97 -2.52 -4.07 23.41
N ALA A 98 -3.44 -3.65 22.54
CA ALA A 98 -4.50 -2.71 22.83
C ALA A 98 -5.76 -3.12 22.07
N SER A 99 -6.94 -2.93 22.67
CA SER A 99 -8.24 -3.14 22.01
C SER A 99 -9.07 -1.88 22.21
N LEU A 100 -9.23 -1.11 21.14
CA LEU A 100 -10.05 0.09 21.12
C LEU A 100 -11.36 -0.23 20.40
N PRO A 101 -12.50 0.35 20.80
CA PRO A 101 -13.80 0.10 20.18
C PRO A 101 -13.93 0.81 18.81
N VAL A 102 -12.95 0.62 17.93
CA VAL A 102 -12.83 1.34 16.65
C VAL A 102 -13.97 1.02 15.70
N ARG A 103 -14.53 -0.19 15.74
CA ARG A 103 -15.73 -0.55 14.96
C ARG A 103 -16.94 0.32 15.34
N LEU A 104 -17.17 0.49 16.65
CA LEU A 104 -18.24 1.34 17.16
C LEU A 104 -17.96 2.83 16.85
N ALA A 105 -16.73 3.30 17.12
CA ALA A 105 -16.35 4.68 16.85
C ALA A 105 -16.52 5.02 15.36
N THR A 106 -16.11 4.13 14.47
CA THR A 106 -16.29 4.29 13.01
C THR A 106 -17.76 4.35 12.63
N ALA A 107 -18.60 3.46 13.18
CA ALA A 107 -20.03 3.43 12.90
C ALA A 107 -20.78 4.67 13.39
N LEU A 108 -20.33 5.29 14.50
CA LEU A 108 -20.94 6.50 15.05
C LEU A 108 -20.49 7.78 14.34
N LEU A 109 -19.25 7.81 13.84
CA LEU A 109 -18.66 8.99 13.22
C LEU A 109 -18.94 9.06 11.71
N ALA A 110 -19.21 7.93 11.07
CA ALA A 110 -19.47 7.89 9.64
C ALA A 110 -20.85 8.46 9.31
N ASP A 111 -20.93 9.26 8.25
CA ASP A 111 -22.19 9.69 7.69
C ASP A 111 -22.91 8.55 6.93
N ARG A 112 -24.08 8.85 6.36
CA ARG A 112 -24.86 7.89 5.54
C ARG A 112 -24.11 7.35 4.31
N ASN A 113 -23.04 8.02 3.88
CA ASN A 113 -22.21 7.63 2.76
C ASN A 113 -20.92 6.92 3.22
N GLY A 114 -20.79 6.60 4.52
CA GLY A 114 -19.61 5.97 5.08
C GLY A 114 -18.40 6.91 5.17
N VAL A 115 -18.60 8.22 5.21
CA VAL A 115 -17.53 9.23 5.28
C VAL A 115 -17.41 9.77 6.70
N ILE A 116 -16.19 9.78 7.23
CA ILE A 116 -15.83 10.41 8.51
C ILE A 116 -14.97 11.63 8.17
N ASP A 117 -15.47 12.84 8.41
CA ASP A 117 -14.75 14.11 8.19
C ASP A 117 -14.54 14.81 9.54
N VAL A 118 -13.28 14.92 9.93
CA VAL A 118 -12.87 15.35 11.27
C VAL A 118 -11.89 16.50 11.11
N ASP A 119 -12.25 17.66 11.66
CA ASP A 119 -11.35 18.80 11.81
C ASP A 119 -10.89 18.90 13.26
N LEU A 120 -9.58 18.75 13.48
CA LEU A 120 -8.93 18.76 14.79
C LEU A 120 -7.92 19.92 14.83
N PRO A 121 -8.37 21.14 15.17
CA PRO A 121 -7.46 22.24 15.42
C PRO A 121 -6.68 21.98 16.71
N ILE A 122 -5.36 22.14 16.65
CA ILE A 122 -4.45 22.02 17.78
C ILE A 122 -3.73 23.36 17.92
N SER A 123 -3.69 23.92 19.12
CA SER A 123 -2.92 25.14 19.40
C SER A 123 -2.34 25.07 20.80
N GLY A 124 -1.14 25.62 20.99
CA GLY A 124 -0.46 25.62 22.28
C GLY A 124 1.00 26.06 22.18
N SER A 125 1.70 26.05 23.30
CA SER A 125 3.14 26.33 23.34
C SER A 125 3.91 25.02 23.39
N LEU A 126 4.90 24.86 22.51
CA LEU A 126 5.84 23.73 22.54
C LEU A 126 6.79 23.81 23.75
N ASN A 127 6.85 24.97 24.41
CA ASN A 127 7.67 25.19 25.59
C ASN A 127 6.92 24.83 26.89
N ASP A 128 5.63 24.48 26.82
CA ASP A 128 4.85 24.09 28.00
C ASP A 128 5.01 22.58 28.27
N PRO A 129 5.59 22.17 29.41
CA PRO A 129 5.76 20.76 29.76
C PRO A 129 4.43 20.02 30.02
N GLN A 130 3.30 20.72 30.18
CA GLN A 130 1.97 20.12 30.30
C GLN A 130 1.28 19.92 28.94
N PHE A 131 1.83 20.46 27.85
CA PHE A 131 1.26 20.30 26.52
C PHE A 131 1.42 18.86 26.01
N SER A 132 0.33 18.10 26.01
CA SER A 132 0.27 16.72 25.52
C SER A 132 -0.64 16.61 24.28
N ILE A 133 -0.03 16.22 23.15
CA ILE A 133 -0.75 15.96 21.89
C ILE A 133 -1.87 14.93 22.12
N ALA A 134 -1.63 13.91 22.94
CA ALA A 134 -2.62 12.87 23.26
C ALA A 134 -3.85 13.47 23.96
N ALA A 135 -3.67 14.33 24.97
CA ALA A 135 -4.77 14.93 25.71
C ALA A 135 -5.63 15.87 24.83
N VAL A 136 -5.01 16.62 23.92
CA VAL A 136 -5.71 17.51 22.98
C VAL A 136 -6.56 16.69 21.99
N VAL A 137 -6.00 15.60 21.45
CA VAL A 137 -6.72 14.71 20.53
C VAL A 137 -7.93 14.07 21.22
N PHE A 138 -7.78 13.54 22.43
CA PHE A 138 -8.91 12.97 23.18
C PHE A 138 -10.01 14.00 23.48
N LYS A 139 -9.64 15.24 23.82
CA LYS A 139 -10.61 16.33 24.07
C LYS A 139 -11.36 16.74 22.80
N ALA A 140 -10.67 16.80 21.66
CA ALA A 140 -11.28 17.13 20.38
C ALA A 140 -12.23 16.02 19.90
N LEU A 141 -11.86 14.74 20.07
CA LEU A 141 -12.76 13.60 19.80
C LEU A 141 -13.97 13.57 20.74
N GLY A 142 -13.78 13.86 22.04
CA GLY A 142 -14.90 13.97 23.00
C GLY A 142 -15.90 15.07 22.62
N ASN A 143 -15.42 16.21 22.11
CA ASN A 143 -16.28 17.30 21.63
C ASN A 143 -17.00 16.96 20.31
N LEU A 144 -16.38 16.13 19.46
CA LEU A 144 -16.98 15.67 18.21
C LEU A 144 -18.18 14.74 18.47
N ILE A 145 -18.19 14.02 19.59
CA ILE A 145 -19.27 13.13 20.03
C ILE A 145 -20.51 13.92 20.55
N VAL A 146 -20.38 15.21 20.88
CA VAL A 146 -21.48 16.01 21.47
C VAL A 146 -22.36 16.71 20.41
N LYS A 147 -22.08 16.56 19.11
CA LYS A 147 -22.91 17.16 18.03
C LYS A 147 -23.59 16.18 17.07
N ALA A 148 -23.51 14.88 17.33
CA ALA A 148 -24.21 13.86 16.55
C ALA A 148 -25.28 13.16 17.41
N VAL A 149 -26.34 13.88 17.74
CA VAL A 149 -27.63 13.26 18.12
C VAL A 149 -28.65 13.70 17.09
N THR A 150 -28.77 12.91 16.02
CA THR A 150 -29.98 12.68 15.23
C THR A 150 -29.70 11.62 14.17
N ALA A 151 -29.74 10.34 14.56
CA ALA A 151 -30.14 9.26 13.66
C ALA A 151 -30.69 8.08 14.49
N PRO A 152 -31.93 7.62 14.25
CA PRO A 152 -32.44 6.39 14.84
C PRO A 152 -31.82 5.17 14.14
N PHE A 153 -31.64 4.09 14.90
CA PHE A 153 -31.15 2.75 14.58
C PHE A 153 -31.22 2.25 13.12
N SER A 154 -30.27 1.36 12.80
CA SER A 154 -30.62 0.00 12.35
C SER A 154 -29.59 -1.05 12.81
N LEU A 155 -29.85 -1.62 13.98
CA LEU A 155 -29.50 -3.01 14.27
C LEU A 155 -30.45 -3.89 13.45
N LEU A 156 -29.99 -4.40 12.30
CA LEU A 156 -30.53 -5.61 11.67
C LEU A 156 -29.40 -6.28 10.86
N ALA A 157 -28.58 -7.09 11.52
CA ALA A 157 -27.54 -7.90 10.88
C ALA A 157 -27.59 -9.38 11.33
N SER A 158 -28.80 -9.91 11.56
CA SER A 158 -29.00 -11.33 11.91
C SER A 158 -30.15 -12.01 11.15
N ALA A 159 -30.66 -11.40 10.07
CA ALA A 159 -31.81 -11.96 9.33
C ALA A 159 -31.75 -11.71 7.81
N ILE A 160 -30.62 -12.05 7.17
CA ILE A 160 -30.54 -12.40 5.74
C ILE A 160 -29.48 -13.50 5.71
N GLY A 161 -29.83 -14.78 5.82
CA GLY A 161 -30.53 -15.48 4.75
C GLY A 161 -29.49 -15.97 3.76
N GLY A 162 -29.00 -17.18 3.98
CA GLY A 162 -28.05 -17.85 3.10
C GLY A 162 -28.57 -17.92 1.66
N GLY A 163 -27.68 -17.65 0.74
CA GLY A 163 -27.88 -17.80 -0.70
C GLY A 163 -26.55 -17.59 -1.39
N ASP A 164 -25.98 -18.67 -1.90
CA ASP A 164 -24.84 -18.68 -2.81
C ASP A 164 -25.00 -17.58 -3.87
N SER A 165 -24.29 -16.47 -3.67
CA SER A 165 -24.14 -15.38 -4.62
C SER A 165 -22.89 -14.62 -4.17
N ASP A 166 -21.75 -15.25 -4.43
CA ASP A 166 -20.48 -15.03 -3.75
C ASP A 166 -19.87 -13.61 -3.92
N GLY A 167 -20.57 -12.59 -4.43
CA GLY A 167 -20.09 -11.20 -4.56
C GLY A 167 -18.78 -11.03 -5.36
N ARG A 168 -18.22 -12.13 -5.87
CA ARG A 168 -16.96 -12.24 -6.59
C ARG A 168 -17.21 -11.78 -8.03
N GLY A 169 -16.69 -10.61 -8.36
CA GLY A 169 -16.53 -10.09 -9.71
C GLY A 169 -15.47 -10.81 -10.55
N GLY A 170 -14.92 -11.92 -10.03
CA GLY A 170 -13.94 -12.79 -10.68
C GLY A 170 -12.52 -12.61 -10.12
N ASP A 171 -11.62 -13.47 -10.60
CA ASP A 171 -10.22 -13.49 -10.17
C ASP A 171 -9.31 -13.03 -11.32
N VAL A 172 -8.29 -12.24 -10.99
CA VAL A 172 -7.26 -11.79 -11.92
C VAL A 172 -6.00 -12.61 -11.67
N ALA A 173 -5.63 -13.46 -12.62
CA ALA A 173 -4.47 -14.34 -12.48
C ALA A 173 -3.14 -13.57 -12.57
N PHE A 174 -2.14 -14.08 -11.85
CA PHE A 174 -0.76 -13.62 -11.90
C PHE A 174 0.20 -14.80 -12.06
N ALA A 175 1.36 -14.53 -12.65
CA ALA A 175 2.48 -15.47 -12.58
C ALA A 175 3.01 -15.59 -11.13
N PRO A 176 3.50 -16.76 -10.72
CA PRO A 176 4.08 -16.97 -9.38
C PRO A 176 5.15 -15.94 -9.04
N GLY A 177 5.04 -15.32 -7.86
CA GLY A 177 5.99 -14.32 -7.39
C GLY A 177 5.96 -12.97 -8.11
N ARG A 178 4.99 -12.73 -9.00
CA ARG A 178 4.87 -11.50 -9.78
C ARG A 178 3.52 -10.80 -9.57
N ALA A 179 3.55 -9.48 -9.73
CA ALA A 179 2.39 -8.59 -9.70
C ALA A 179 2.17 -7.86 -11.04
N THR A 180 2.87 -8.27 -12.11
CA THR A 180 2.70 -7.71 -13.45
C THR A 180 1.48 -8.33 -14.13
N LEU A 181 0.58 -7.49 -14.62
CA LEU A 181 -0.58 -7.90 -15.41
C LEU A 181 -0.14 -8.32 -16.84
N ASP A 182 -0.47 -9.54 -17.24
CA ASP A 182 -0.28 -10.00 -18.62
C ASP A 182 -1.41 -9.50 -19.54
N ALA A 183 -1.36 -9.88 -20.81
CA ALA A 183 -2.34 -9.43 -21.80
C ALA A 183 -3.76 -9.95 -21.49
N ALA A 184 -3.89 -11.19 -21.02
CA ALA A 184 -5.18 -11.80 -20.70
C ALA A 184 -5.84 -11.12 -19.49
N ALA A 185 -5.06 -10.88 -18.43
CA ALA A 185 -5.50 -10.14 -17.25
C ALA A 185 -5.97 -8.72 -17.62
N LYS A 186 -5.25 -8.03 -18.51
CA LYS A 186 -5.62 -6.70 -19.00
C LYS A 186 -6.93 -6.70 -19.79
N GLU A 187 -7.12 -7.66 -20.69
CA GLU A 187 -8.36 -7.82 -21.45
C GLU A 187 -9.56 -8.09 -20.52
N GLN A 188 -9.39 -8.94 -19.52
CA GLN A 188 -10.40 -9.19 -18.49
C GLN A 188 -10.73 -7.91 -17.73
N LEU A 189 -9.72 -7.16 -17.30
CA LEU A 189 -9.92 -5.91 -16.55
C LEU A 189 -10.56 -4.81 -17.39
N ASP A 190 -10.35 -4.79 -18.71
CA ASP A 190 -11.06 -3.87 -19.60
C ASP A 190 -12.58 -4.16 -19.62
N LYS A 191 -12.99 -5.43 -19.55
CA LYS A 191 -14.41 -5.83 -19.43
C LYS A 191 -14.98 -5.41 -18.07
N VAL A 192 -14.21 -5.59 -17.00
CA VAL A 192 -14.57 -5.11 -15.65
C VAL A 192 -14.73 -3.59 -15.64
N ALA A 193 -13.81 -2.86 -16.28
CA ALA A 193 -13.87 -1.41 -16.37
C ALA A 193 -15.13 -0.93 -17.09
N TRP A 194 -15.48 -1.57 -18.21
CA TRP A 194 -16.72 -1.30 -18.93
C TRP A 194 -17.97 -1.55 -18.06
N ALA A 195 -18.04 -2.70 -17.36
CA ALA A 195 -19.18 -3.04 -16.51
C ALA A 195 -19.33 -2.08 -15.31
N LEU A 196 -18.23 -1.59 -14.74
CA LEU A 196 -18.24 -0.59 -13.68
C LEU A 196 -18.63 0.81 -14.20
N ALA A 197 -18.25 1.16 -15.42
CA ALA A 197 -18.68 2.42 -16.04
C ALA A 197 -20.20 2.43 -16.28
N ASP A 198 -20.77 1.32 -16.74
CA ASP A 198 -22.21 1.15 -16.98
C ASP A 198 -23.05 1.14 -15.68
N ARG A 199 -22.45 0.72 -14.56
CA ARG A 199 -23.12 0.60 -13.26
C ARG A 199 -22.52 1.55 -12.23
N PRO A 200 -22.88 2.86 -12.24
CA PRO A 200 -22.26 3.86 -11.37
C PRO A 200 -22.50 3.61 -9.88
N ALA A 201 -23.55 2.85 -9.53
CA ALA A 201 -23.85 2.45 -8.16
C ALA A 201 -22.93 1.35 -7.61
N LEU A 202 -22.05 0.73 -8.40
CA LEU A 202 -21.15 -0.32 -7.91
C LEU A 202 -19.81 0.25 -7.44
N ARG A 203 -19.27 -0.32 -6.36
CA ARG A 203 -17.88 -0.17 -5.94
C ARG A 203 -17.16 -1.49 -6.15
N LEU A 204 -15.85 -1.40 -6.36
CA LEU A 204 -14.96 -2.55 -6.48
C LEU A 204 -13.91 -2.47 -5.37
N THR A 205 -13.76 -3.55 -4.62
CA THR A 205 -12.65 -3.79 -3.72
C THR A 205 -11.76 -4.88 -4.30
N VAL A 206 -10.47 -4.60 -4.44
CA VAL A 206 -9.48 -5.56 -4.94
C VAL A 206 -8.69 -6.12 -3.77
N ILE A 207 -8.70 -7.44 -3.63
CA ILE A 207 -7.92 -8.16 -2.63
C ILE A 207 -6.82 -8.92 -3.36
N GLY A 208 -5.56 -8.60 -3.12
CA GLY A 208 -4.46 -9.42 -3.64
C GLY A 208 -4.18 -10.60 -2.73
N LEU A 209 -3.89 -11.76 -3.33
CA LEU A 209 -3.58 -12.98 -2.62
C LEU A 209 -2.14 -13.42 -2.93
N ALA A 210 -1.49 -14.00 -1.94
CA ALA A 210 -0.22 -14.70 -2.09
C ALA A 210 -0.17 -15.94 -1.20
N SER A 211 0.54 -16.96 -1.68
CA SER A 211 0.77 -18.21 -0.94
C SER A 211 2.26 -18.44 -0.74
N PRO A 212 2.77 -18.51 0.51
CA PRO A 212 4.18 -18.75 0.78
C PRO A 212 4.65 -20.09 0.19
N GLY A 213 3.82 -21.13 0.28
CA GLY A 213 4.15 -22.47 -0.20
C GLY A 213 4.24 -22.56 -1.72
N ALA A 214 3.32 -21.93 -2.46
CA ALA A 214 3.30 -21.99 -3.92
C ALA A 214 4.25 -21.00 -4.60
N GLU A 215 4.61 -19.90 -3.92
CA GLU A 215 5.20 -18.74 -4.60
C GLU A 215 6.64 -18.42 -4.21
N ARG A 216 7.21 -19.11 -3.23
CA ARG A 216 8.59 -18.86 -2.78
C ARG A 216 9.60 -18.85 -3.92
N ASP A 217 9.58 -19.88 -4.77
CA ASP A 217 10.53 -20.02 -5.88
C ASP A 217 10.23 -19.01 -7.00
N GLY A 218 8.95 -18.78 -7.30
CA GLY A 218 8.52 -17.75 -8.24
C GLY A 218 8.99 -16.36 -7.81
N TRP A 219 8.91 -16.05 -6.51
CA TRP A 219 9.37 -14.78 -5.96
C TRP A 219 10.89 -14.63 -6.08
N LYS A 220 11.66 -15.68 -5.77
CA LYS A 220 13.12 -15.68 -5.98
C LYS A 220 13.49 -15.46 -7.44
N ARG A 221 12.77 -16.12 -8.36
CA ARG A 221 12.96 -15.95 -9.80
C ARG A 221 12.66 -14.52 -10.24
N ALA A 222 11.54 -13.94 -9.80
CA ALA A 222 11.21 -12.54 -10.06
C ALA A 222 12.26 -11.57 -9.50
N ARG A 223 12.84 -11.87 -8.33
CA ARG A 223 13.93 -11.10 -7.74
C ARG A 223 15.21 -11.18 -8.58
N LEU A 224 15.57 -12.38 -9.06
CA LEU A 224 16.69 -12.56 -9.99
C LEU A 224 16.47 -11.78 -11.29
N ASP A 225 15.28 -11.87 -11.88
CA ASP A 225 14.94 -11.11 -13.10
C ASP A 225 15.07 -9.59 -12.87
N ALA A 226 14.68 -9.10 -11.69
CA ALA A 226 14.84 -7.70 -11.33
C ALA A 226 16.32 -7.27 -11.23
N LEU A 227 17.21 -8.15 -10.76
CA LEU A 227 18.66 -7.91 -10.74
C LEU A 227 19.23 -7.85 -12.16
N VAL A 228 18.84 -8.79 -13.02
CA VAL A 228 19.24 -8.81 -14.44
C VAL A 228 18.76 -7.56 -15.17
N GLN A 229 17.50 -7.16 -14.97
CA GLN A 229 16.97 -5.91 -15.53
C GLN A 229 17.69 -4.67 -14.98
N ALA A 230 18.16 -4.71 -13.72
CA ALA A 230 18.94 -3.64 -13.14
C ALA A 230 20.32 -3.50 -13.80
N GLU A 231 20.94 -4.59 -14.25
CA GLU A 231 22.16 -4.53 -15.07
C GLU A 231 21.89 -3.89 -16.44
N LYS A 232 20.80 -4.27 -17.11
CA LYS A 232 20.40 -3.66 -18.38
C LYS A 232 20.22 -2.14 -18.24
N ARG A 233 19.52 -1.71 -17.17
CA ARG A 233 19.35 -0.28 -16.85
C ARG A 233 20.68 0.43 -16.56
N ARG A 234 21.67 -0.24 -15.98
CA ARG A 234 22.99 0.35 -15.71
C ARG A 234 23.81 0.50 -16.99
N ALA A 235 23.77 -0.49 -17.87
CA ALA A 235 24.39 -0.39 -19.19
C ALA A 235 23.78 0.76 -20.01
N ALA A 236 22.44 0.87 -20.03
CA ALA A 236 21.75 1.95 -20.73
C ALA A 236 22.08 3.34 -20.18
N ARG A 237 22.18 3.51 -18.86
CA ARG A 237 22.60 4.78 -18.23
C ARG A 237 24.02 5.18 -18.60
N SER A 238 24.93 4.22 -18.69
CA SER A 238 26.31 4.46 -19.13
C SER A 238 26.37 4.88 -20.60
N GLY A 239 25.37 4.49 -21.40
CA GLY A 239 25.17 4.91 -22.79
C GLY A 239 24.33 6.18 -22.99
N GLY A 240 23.99 6.92 -21.91
CA GLY A 240 23.32 8.23 -22.00
C GLY A 240 21.80 8.22 -21.83
N ALA A 241 21.16 7.10 -21.49
CA ALA A 241 19.74 7.06 -21.16
C ALA A 241 19.43 7.86 -19.88
N ARG A 242 18.37 8.70 -19.92
CA ARG A 242 18.07 9.66 -18.85
C ARG A 242 17.07 9.13 -17.83
N ALA A 243 16.13 8.29 -18.25
CA ALA A 243 15.11 7.74 -17.35
C ALA A 243 15.17 6.21 -17.29
N ALA A 244 14.88 5.65 -16.10
CA ALA A 244 14.83 4.20 -15.88
C ALA A 244 13.71 3.51 -16.67
N ASP A 245 12.63 4.24 -16.95
CA ASP A 245 11.43 3.75 -17.62
C ASP A 245 11.59 3.66 -19.16
N GLU A 246 12.66 4.24 -19.71
CA GLU A 246 13.00 4.13 -21.14
C GLU A 246 13.62 2.76 -21.49
N VAL A 247 14.00 1.97 -20.50
CA VAL A 247 14.71 0.70 -20.71
C VAL A 247 13.73 -0.46 -20.77
N ALA A 248 13.50 -0.96 -21.98
CA ALA A 248 12.66 -2.13 -22.23
C ALA A 248 13.11 -3.38 -21.43
N PRO A 249 12.20 -4.32 -21.14
CA PRO A 249 12.56 -5.62 -20.55
C PRO A 249 13.71 -6.30 -21.31
N PHE A 250 14.54 -7.07 -20.61
CA PHE A 250 15.57 -7.87 -21.24
C PHE A 250 14.96 -8.97 -22.11
N THR A 251 15.65 -9.32 -23.20
CA THR A 251 15.29 -10.42 -24.09
C THR A 251 16.04 -11.69 -23.72
N ALA A 252 15.58 -12.84 -24.21
CA ALA A 252 16.26 -14.12 -23.99
C ALA A 252 17.72 -14.13 -24.52
N ALA A 253 18.00 -13.38 -25.59
CA ALA A 253 19.34 -13.26 -26.17
C ALA A 253 20.28 -12.42 -25.29
N GLU A 254 19.77 -11.40 -24.60
CA GLU A 254 20.55 -10.55 -23.70
C GLU A 254 20.81 -11.23 -22.34
N TYR A 255 19.97 -12.19 -21.95
CA TYR A 255 19.95 -12.77 -20.62
C TYR A 255 21.30 -13.35 -20.16
N PRO A 256 22.03 -14.18 -20.93
CA PRO A 256 23.29 -14.77 -20.47
C PRO A 256 24.35 -13.72 -20.10
N ALA A 257 24.48 -12.65 -20.88
CA ALA A 257 25.45 -11.59 -20.64
C ALA A 257 25.07 -10.76 -19.41
N LEU A 258 23.80 -10.37 -19.29
CA LEU A 258 23.31 -9.60 -18.15
C LEU A 258 23.35 -10.41 -16.84
N LEU A 259 23.07 -11.72 -16.90
CA LEU A 259 23.20 -12.61 -15.76
C LEU A 259 24.66 -12.72 -15.29
N LYS A 260 25.62 -12.80 -16.22
CA LYS A 260 27.04 -12.83 -15.89
C LYS A 260 27.49 -11.57 -15.16
N GLU A 261 27.01 -10.39 -15.57
CA GLU A 261 27.25 -9.13 -14.87
C GLU A 261 26.62 -9.11 -13.47
N ALA A 262 25.37 -9.56 -13.35
CA ALA A 262 24.67 -9.65 -12.07
C ALA A 262 25.40 -10.60 -11.10
N TYR A 263 25.80 -11.78 -11.60
CA TYR A 263 26.60 -12.76 -10.87
C TYR A 263 27.96 -12.18 -10.44
N GLY A 264 28.64 -11.50 -11.37
CA GLY A 264 29.93 -10.85 -11.11
C GLY A 264 29.87 -9.84 -9.97
N ARG A 265 28.77 -9.09 -9.85
CA ARG A 265 28.55 -8.09 -8.80
C ARG A 265 27.95 -8.62 -7.51
N ALA A 266 27.31 -9.78 -7.54
CA ALA A 266 26.71 -10.38 -6.36
C ALA A 266 27.78 -10.70 -5.31
N ASP A 267 27.50 -10.35 -4.05
CA ASP A 267 28.35 -10.64 -2.90
C ASP A 267 28.01 -12.03 -2.36
N ILE A 268 28.44 -13.05 -3.10
CA ILE A 268 28.19 -14.46 -2.80
C ILE A 268 29.49 -15.26 -2.84
N ARG A 269 29.51 -16.42 -2.19
CA ARG A 269 30.65 -17.34 -2.25
C ARG A 269 30.75 -17.97 -3.65
N LYS A 270 31.65 -17.44 -4.48
CA LYS A 270 31.88 -17.92 -5.85
C LYS A 270 32.87 -19.09 -5.87
N PRO A 271 32.59 -20.19 -6.57
CA PRO A 271 33.55 -21.28 -6.74
C PRO A 271 34.79 -20.75 -7.46
N ARG A 272 35.96 -21.19 -6.98
CA ARG A 272 37.27 -20.79 -7.50
C ARG A 272 37.91 -21.97 -8.22
N ASN A 273 38.69 -21.68 -9.26
CA ASN A 273 39.51 -22.68 -9.92
C ASN A 273 40.73 -23.06 -9.05
N ALA A 274 41.51 -24.05 -9.50
CA ALA A 274 42.71 -24.53 -8.79
C ALA A 274 43.79 -23.45 -8.54
N VAL A 275 43.70 -22.30 -9.23
CA VAL A 275 44.62 -21.15 -9.11
C VAL A 275 44.00 -20.00 -8.29
N GLY A 276 42.82 -20.22 -7.67
CA GLY A 276 42.17 -19.26 -6.77
C GLY A 276 41.38 -18.14 -7.46
N TRP A 277 41.16 -18.22 -8.77
CA TRP A 277 40.37 -17.24 -9.54
C TRP A 277 38.90 -17.67 -9.62
N PRO A 278 37.93 -16.75 -9.67
CA PRO A 278 36.53 -17.11 -9.91
C PRO A 278 36.39 -17.96 -11.18
N LYS A 279 35.72 -19.10 -11.08
CA LYS A 279 35.48 -19.99 -12.23
C LYS A 279 34.46 -19.33 -13.18
N ASP A 280 34.68 -19.43 -14.49
CA ASP A 280 33.63 -19.09 -15.46
C ASP A 280 32.57 -20.20 -15.44
N LEU A 281 31.33 -19.84 -15.13
CA LEU A 281 30.24 -20.78 -14.88
C LEU A 281 29.21 -20.72 -16.02
N PRO A 282 28.63 -21.87 -16.42
CA PRO A 282 27.50 -21.86 -17.33
C PRO A 282 26.28 -21.21 -16.68
N VAL A 283 25.36 -20.71 -17.52
CA VAL A 283 24.14 -19.99 -17.09
C VAL A 283 23.37 -20.72 -15.98
N PRO A 284 23.06 -22.03 -16.07
CA PRO A 284 22.30 -22.73 -15.02
C PRO A 284 23.02 -22.75 -13.67
N GLU A 285 24.35 -22.83 -13.64
CA GLU A 285 25.13 -22.81 -12.39
C GLU A 285 25.13 -21.41 -11.76
N MET A 286 25.25 -20.35 -12.57
CA MET A 286 25.14 -18.97 -12.07
C MET A 286 23.74 -18.69 -11.50
N GLU A 287 22.68 -19.13 -12.20
CA GLU A 287 21.31 -19.01 -11.72
C GLU A 287 21.11 -19.73 -10.38
N ALA A 288 21.57 -20.98 -10.28
CA ALA A 288 21.42 -21.77 -9.06
C ALA A 288 22.09 -21.10 -7.86
N LEU A 289 23.31 -20.57 -8.02
CA LEU A 289 24.02 -19.86 -6.96
C LEU A 289 23.31 -18.57 -6.54
N LEU A 290 22.82 -17.79 -7.49
CA LEU A 290 22.08 -16.55 -7.18
C LEU A 290 20.74 -16.84 -6.49
N LEU A 291 19.98 -17.84 -6.97
CA LEU A 291 18.71 -18.22 -6.36
C LEU A 291 18.87 -18.80 -4.96
N ALA A 292 19.96 -19.53 -4.71
CA ALA A 292 20.28 -20.06 -3.40
C ALA A 292 20.54 -18.94 -2.38
N ASP A 293 21.23 -17.87 -2.80
CA ASP A 293 21.57 -16.73 -1.95
C ASP A 293 20.39 -15.78 -1.67
N ILE A 294 19.43 -15.67 -2.60
CA ILE A 294 18.25 -14.83 -2.40
C ILE A 294 17.45 -15.33 -1.19
N ALA A 295 17.53 -14.58 -0.09
CA ALA A 295 16.66 -14.72 1.06
C ALA A 295 15.26 -14.19 0.73
N VAL A 296 14.22 -14.86 1.23
CA VAL A 296 12.83 -14.41 1.11
C VAL A 296 12.47 -13.72 2.43
N PRO A 297 12.30 -12.39 2.43
CA PRO A 297 11.89 -11.66 3.64
C PRO A 297 10.55 -12.17 4.18
N GLU A 298 10.35 -12.06 5.48
CA GLU A 298 9.07 -12.43 6.13
C GLU A 298 7.88 -11.66 5.54
N ALA A 299 8.09 -10.40 5.17
CA ALA A 299 7.07 -9.55 4.56
C ALA A 299 6.79 -9.86 3.07
N ALA A 300 7.59 -10.70 2.41
CA ALA A 300 7.60 -10.83 0.95
C ALA A 300 6.25 -11.21 0.35
N MET A 301 5.54 -12.16 0.96
CA MET A 301 4.22 -12.59 0.46
C MET A 301 3.16 -11.52 0.68
N ARG A 302 3.23 -10.79 1.80
CA ARG A 302 2.33 -9.67 2.09
C ARG A 302 2.55 -8.53 1.11
N GLU A 303 3.79 -8.15 0.85
CA GLU A 303 4.15 -7.14 -0.14
C GLU A 303 3.71 -7.56 -1.55
N LEU A 304 3.88 -8.84 -1.90
CA LEU A 304 3.43 -9.37 -3.19
C LEU A 304 1.90 -9.29 -3.34
N ALA A 305 1.16 -9.68 -2.31
CA ALA A 305 -0.30 -9.56 -2.27
C ALA A 305 -0.75 -8.09 -2.41
N VAL A 306 -0.14 -7.17 -1.67
CA VAL A 306 -0.42 -5.72 -1.83
C VAL A 306 -0.13 -5.26 -3.25
N ALA A 307 1.04 -5.62 -3.81
CA ALA A 307 1.45 -5.22 -5.14
C ALA A 307 0.47 -5.67 -6.22
N ARG A 308 -0.13 -6.86 -6.08
CA ARG A 308 -1.18 -7.36 -6.99
C ARG A 308 -2.46 -6.53 -6.91
N GLY A 309 -2.91 -6.24 -5.69
CA GLY A 309 -4.08 -5.39 -5.47
C GLY A 309 -3.89 -4.01 -6.11
N VAL A 310 -2.74 -3.39 -5.86
CA VAL A 310 -2.35 -2.10 -6.44
C VAL A 310 -2.31 -2.17 -7.97
N ALA A 311 -1.68 -3.19 -8.56
CA ALA A 311 -1.55 -3.32 -10.01
C ALA A 311 -2.92 -3.38 -10.72
N VAL A 312 -3.86 -4.15 -10.18
CA VAL A 312 -5.23 -4.22 -10.70
C VAL A 312 -5.96 -2.88 -10.54
N ARG A 313 -5.91 -2.29 -9.34
CA ARG A 313 -6.56 -1.02 -9.05
C ARG A 313 -6.06 0.10 -9.95
N ASP A 314 -4.74 0.21 -10.13
CA ASP A 314 -4.10 1.23 -10.95
C ASP A 314 -4.45 1.07 -12.42
N TYR A 315 -4.51 -0.18 -12.90
CA TYR A 315 -4.96 -0.47 -14.25
C TYR A 315 -6.40 0.03 -14.48
N LEU A 316 -7.31 -0.28 -13.55
CA LEU A 316 -8.70 0.16 -13.62
C LEU A 316 -8.86 1.68 -13.49
N ALA A 317 -8.10 2.33 -12.61
CA ALA A 317 -8.07 3.79 -12.49
C ALA A 317 -7.58 4.44 -13.81
N GLY A 318 -6.60 3.83 -14.49
CA GLY A 318 -6.15 4.23 -15.82
C GLY A 318 -7.23 4.15 -16.92
N ARG A 319 -8.34 3.43 -16.67
CA ARG A 319 -9.52 3.39 -17.54
C ARG A 319 -10.59 4.43 -17.15
N GLN A 320 -10.18 5.51 -16.50
CA GLN A 320 -11.03 6.64 -16.10
C GLN A 320 -12.17 6.27 -15.13
N LEU A 321 -12.03 5.14 -14.43
CA LEU A 321 -12.93 4.83 -13.32
C LEU A 321 -12.64 5.74 -12.13
N PRO A 322 -13.67 6.32 -11.49
CA PRO A 322 -13.48 7.19 -10.33
C PRO A 322 -12.74 6.47 -9.19
N ALA A 323 -11.66 7.09 -8.70
CA ALA A 323 -10.87 6.52 -7.60
C ALA A 323 -11.70 6.32 -6.31
N SER A 324 -12.79 7.08 -6.13
CA SER A 324 -13.74 6.92 -5.02
C SER A 324 -14.54 5.60 -5.07
N ARG A 325 -14.50 4.88 -6.19
CA ARG A 325 -15.21 3.61 -6.40
C ARG A 325 -14.28 2.39 -6.40
N LEU A 326 -12.96 2.61 -6.37
CA LEU A 326 -11.93 1.57 -6.43
C LEU A 326 -11.18 1.51 -5.11
N PHE A 327 -11.27 0.40 -4.39
CA PHE A 327 -10.63 0.23 -3.09
C PHE A 327 -9.63 -0.91 -3.12
N LEU A 328 -8.59 -0.83 -2.28
CA LEU A 328 -7.86 -2.03 -1.88
C LEU A 328 -8.55 -2.65 -0.66
N GLY A 329 -8.54 -3.98 -0.62
CA GLY A 329 -8.88 -4.75 0.55
C GLY A 329 -7.64 -5.24 1.31
N ALA A 330 -7.84 -5.82 2.50
CA ALA A 330 -6.78 -6.45 3.27
C ALA A 330 -6.09 -7.55 2.44
N PRO A 331 -4.75 -7.46 2.22
CA PRO A 331 -4.02 -8.48 1.47
C PRO A 331 -4.04 -9.81 2.23
N ARG A 332 -4.18 -10.93 1.50
CA ARG A 332 -4.08 -12.27 2.10
C ARG A 332 -2.79 -12.93 1.65
N ALA A 333 -1.90 -13.25 2.59
CA ALA A 333 -0.51 -13.56 2.29
C ALA A 333 -0.06 -14.95 2.78
N ASP A 334 -0.97 -15.66 3.43
CA ASP A 334 -0.80 -16.93 4.14
C ASP A 334 -1.78 -17.99 3.61
N VAL A 335 -2.24 -17.82 2.36
CA VAL A 335 -3.22 -18.71 1.75
C VAL A 335 -2.62 -20.10 1.52
N PRO A 336 -3.23 -21.19 2.01
CA PRO A 336 -2.78 -22.55 1.72
C PRO A 336 -2.82 -22.85 0.22
N ALA A 337 -1.77 -23.50 -0.30
CA ALA A 337 -1.66 -23.87 -1.71
C ALA A 337 -2.39 -25.18 -2.05
N GLU A 338 -3.65 -25.32 -1.61
CA GLU A 338 -4.43 -26.54 -1.82
C GLU A 338 -5.21 -26.49 -3.15
N GLY A 339 -5.58 -27.66 -3.69
CA GLY A 339 -6.55 -27.75 -4.79
C GLY A 339 -6.14 -27.10 -6.12
N GLY A 340 -4.84 -26.99 -6.41
CA GLY A 340 -4.39 -26.33 -7.65
C GLY A 340 -4.49 -24.81 -7.63
N TRP A 341 -4.48 -24.22 -6.42
CA TRP A 341 -4.42 -22.77 -6.20
C TRP A 341 -3.40 -22.10 -7.12
N LYS A 342 -3.80 -20.97 -7.70
CA LYS A 342 -2.94 -20.12 -8.54
C LYS A 342 -2.86 -18.73 -7.94
N PRO A 343 -1.75 -18.01 -8.15
CA PRO A 343 -1.64 -16.63 -7.70
C PRO A 343 -2.69 -15.75 -8.40
N HIS A 344 -3.44 -14.98 -7.63
CA HIS A 344 -4.49 -14.12 -8.17
C HIS A 344 -4.77 -12.90 -7.27
N ALA A 345 -5.58 -11.97 -7.79
CA ALA A 345 -6.31 -10.99 -6.99
C ALA A 345 -7.81 -11.24 -7.19
N GLU A 346 -8.57 -11.18 -6.10
CA GLU A 346 -10.03 -11.26 -6.12
C GLU A 346 -10.65 -9.87 -6.31
N LEU A 347 -11.72 -9.84 -7.09
CA LEU A 347 -12.53 -8.64 -7.33
C LEU A 347 -13.84 -8.77 -6.56
N ASN A 348 -14.07 -7.93 -5.55
CA ASN A 348 -15.31 -7.93 -4.78
C ASN A 348 -16.16 -6.72 -5.17
N LEU A 349 -17.36 -6.98 -5.70
CA LEU A 349 -18.30 -5.96 -6.13
C LEU A 349 -19.38 -5.77 -5.07
N GLU A 350 -19.64 -4.52 -4.71
CA GLU A 350 -20.69 -4.17 -3.76
C GLU A 350 -21.48 -2.93 -4.24
N ALA A 351 -22.73 -2.82 -3.79
CA ALA A 351 -23.53 -1.63 -4.01
C ALA A 351 -23.01 -0.46 -3.16
N SER A 352 -23.14 0.76 -3.70
CA SER A 352 -22.70 2.00 -3.07
C SER A 352 -23.63 2.46 -1.95
#